data_AF-A0A523MUY5-F1
#
_entry.id   AF-A0A523MUY5-F1
#
_cell.length_a   1.000
_cell.length_b   1.000
_cell.length_c   1.000
_cell.angle_alpha   90.00
_cell.angle_beta   90.00
_cell.angle_gamma   90.00
#
_symmetry.space_group_name_H-M   'P 1'
#
loop_
_entity.id
_entity.type
_entity.pdbx_description
1 polymer ?
#
loop_
_entity_poly.entity_id
_entity_poly.type
_entity_poly.pdbx_seq_one_letter_code
_entity_poly.pdbx_strand_id
1 'polypeptide(L)'
;MNAKINNEYGMSLIELMIASSLLVLGLLANATFMGSLITKNGVNEKRAIAATLAQEKIEDLKNDALLATLTTADNGTDTLQKDGSANASGMFTRTWTIDDGISPKEIAVTVSWDGVGTTDVSLKTLINN
;
A
#
# COMPACT_ATOMS: atom_id res chain seq x y z
N MET A 1 20.50 -62.52 24.38
CA MET A 1 20.58 -61.22 23.67
C MET A 1 19.28 -61.10 22.86
N ASN A 2 18.26 -60.42 23.39
CA ASN A 2 16.93 -60.36 22.78
C ASN A 2 16.90 -59.27 21.71
N ALA A 3 16.76 -59.66 20.44
CA ALA A 3 16.60 -58.73 19.34
C ALA A 3 15.21 -58.07 19.43
N LYS A 4 15.17 -56.74 19.48
CA LYS A 4 13.94 -55.96 19.27
C LYS A 4 13.53 -56.14 17.81
N ILE A 5 12.36 -56.74 17.57
CA ILE A 5 11.75 -56.78 16.25
C ILE A 5 11.15 -55.39 16.00
N ASN A 6 11.75 -54.64 15.09
CA ASN A 6 11.20 -53.37 14.63
C ASN A 6 10.01 -53.70 13.70
N ASN A 7 8.82 -53.27 14.11
CA ASN A 7 7.59 -53.56 13.41
C ASN A 7 7.34 -52.46 12.36
N GLU A 8 7.86 -52.66 11.16
CA GLU A 8 7.66 -51.76 10.02
C GLU A 8 6.31 -52.06 9.36
N TYR A 9 5.25 -51.41 9.83
CA TYR A 9 3.94 -51.47 9.18
C TYR A 9 3.98 -50.65 7.88
N GLY A 10 3.68 -51.29 6.74
CA GLY A 10 3.53 -50.63 5.45
C GLY A 10 2.25 -49.78 5.37
N MET A 11 2.26 -48.75 4.53
CA MET A 11 1.11 -47.84 4.33
C MET A 11 -0.02 -48.56 3.56
N SER A 12 -1.27 -48.42 4.02
CA SER A 12 -2.42 -49.00 3.31
C SER A 12 -2.78 -48.20 2.05
N LEU A 13 -3.36 -48.84 1.03
CA LEU A 13 -3.77 -48.17 -0.22
C LEU A 13 -4.79 -47.05 0.05
N ILE A 14 -5.77 -47.29 0.93
CA ILE A 14 -6.76 -46.27 1.31
C ILE A 14 -6.10 -45.10 2.04
N GLU A 15 -5.03 -45.37 2.81
CA GLU A 15 -4.29 -44.37 3.56
C GLU A 15 -3.49 -43.47 2.60
N LEU A 16 -2.87 -44.05 1.57
CA LEU A 16 -2.23 -43.30 0.49
C LEU A 16 -3.25 -42.45 -0.30
N MET A 17 -4.45 -42.99 -0.55
CA MET A 17 -5.52 -42.26 -1.24
C MET A 17 -6.03 -41.08 -0.41
N ILE A 18 -6.21 -41.26 0.90
CA ILE A 18 -6.62 -40.18 1.80
C ILE A 18 -5.49 -39.16 1.93
N ALA A 19 -4.24 -39.59 2.13
CA ALA A 19 -3.09 -38.70 2.24
C ALA A 19 -2.87 -37.86 0.98
N SER A 20 -2.96 -38.45 -0.21
CA SER A 20 -2.87 -37.72 -1.48
C SER A 20 -4.05 -36.77 -1.69
N SER A 21 -5.26 -37.14 -1.26
CA SER A 21 -6.42 -36.24 -1.29
C SER A 21 -6.21 -35.02 -0.41
N LEU A 22 -5.75 -35.22 0.83
CA LEU A 22 -5.42 -34.13 1.76
C LEU A 22 -4.29 -33.24 1.22
N LEU A 23 -3.28 -33.84 0.57
CA LEU A 23 -2.20 -33.09 -0.06
C LEU A 23 -2.73 -32.17 -1.17
N VAL A 24 -3.57 -32.68 -2.07
CA VAL A 24 -4.15 -31.87 -3.16
C VAL A 24 -5.00 -30.73 -2.60
N LEU A 25 -5.83 -30.99 -1.59
CA LEU A 25 -6.63 -29.95 -0.93
C LEU A 25 -5.75 -28.89 -0.27
N GLY A 26 -4.68 -29.29 0.41
CA GLY A 26 -3.72 -28.38 1.02
C GLY A 26 -3.01 -27.49 -0.01
N LEU A 27 -2.59 -28.07 -1.14
CA LEU A 27 -1.95 -27.33 -2.23
C LEU A 27 -2.91 -26.32 -2.88
N LEU A 28 -4.19 -26.68 -3.05
CA LEU A 28 -5.20 -25.77 -3.59
C LEU A 28 -5.48 -24.60 -2.65
N ALA A 29 -5.59 -24.88 -1.35
CA ALA A 29 -5.74 -23.83 -0.34
C ALA A 29 -4.53 -22.87 -0.33
N ASN A 30 -3.31 -23.42 -0.42
CA ASN A 30 -2.10 -22.60 -0.50
C ASN A 30 -2.05 -21.71 -1.76
N ALA A 31 -2.46 -22.25 -2.92
CA ALA A 31 -2.46 -21.49 -4.17
C ALA A 31 -3.38 -20.26 -4.12
N THR A 32 -4.58 -20.41 -3.56
CA THR A 32 -5.54 -19.29 -3.42
C THR A 32 -5.06 -18.25 -2.41
N PHE A 33 -4.41 -18.69 -1.33
CA PHE A 33 -3.80 -17.80 -0.35
C PHE A 33 -2.67 -16.96 -0.94
N MET A 34 -1.75 -17.57 -1.71
CA MET A 34 -0.64 -16.87 -2.36
C MET A 34 -1.13 -15.78 -3.32
N GLY A 35 -2.16 -16.04 -4.14
CA GLY A 35 -2.75 -15.03 -5.02
C GLY A 35 -3.33 -13.83 -4.25
N SER A 36 -3.95 -14.08 -3.09
CA SER A 36 -4.49 -13.03 -2.23
C SER A 36 -3.39 -12.21 -1.56
N LEU A 37 -2.26 -12.82 -1.20
CA LEU A 37 -1.12 -12.10 -0.62
C LEU A 37 -0.47 -11.15 -1.62
N ILE A 38 -0.26 -11.61 -2.86
CA ILE A 38 0.40 -10.79 -3.90
C ILE A 38 -0.42 -9.52 -4.18
N THR A 39 -1.73 -9.66 -4.32
CA THR A 39 -2.63 -8.51 -4.57
C THR A 39 -2.64 -7.53 -3.40
N LYS A 40 -2.72 -8.02 -2.16
CA LYS A 40 -2.64 -7.19 -0.96
C LYS A 40 -1.30 -6.47 -0.82
N ASN A 41 -0.20 -7.16 -1.11
CA ASN A 41 1.13 -6.55 -1.08
C ASN A 41 1.25 -5.41 -2.09
N GLY A 42 0.74 -5.59 -3.32
CA GLY A 42 0.75 -4.51 -4.32
C GLY A 42 -0.07 -3.29 -3.89
N VAL A 43 -1.23 -3.49 -3.26
CA VAL A 43 -2.03 -2.37 -2.70
C VAL A 43 -1.28 -1.67 -1.56
N ASN A 44 -0.66 -2.42 -0.66
CA ASN A 44 0.08 -1.87 0.46
C ASN A 44 1.33 -1.09 0.00
N GLU A 45 2.03 -1.58 -1.02
CA GLU A 45 3.15 -0.88 -1.65
C GLU A 45 2.70 0.50 -2.18
N LYS A 46 1.60 0.55 -2.96
CA LYS A 46 1.08 1.80 -3.49
C LYS A 46 0.65 2.77 -2.38
N ARG A 47 0.02 2.27 -1.31
CA ARG A 47 -0.35 3.08 -0.14
C ARG A 47 0.87 3.68 0.55
N ALA A 48 1.93 2.90 0.73
CA ALA A 48 3.17 3.37 1.35
C ALA A 48 3.82 4.48 0.51
N ILE A 49 3.93 4.27 -0.81
CA ILE A 49 4.45 5.29 -1.74
C ILE A 49 3.58 6.56 -1.70
N ALA A 50 2.26 6.42 -1.80
CA ALA A 50 1.34 7.55 -1.75
C ALA A 50 1.46 8.36 -0.44
N ALA A 51 1.64 7.69 0.69
CA ALA A 51 1.89 8.36 1.97
C ALA A 51 3.21 9.13 1.98
N THR A 52 4.29 8.56 1.43
CA THR A 52 5.57 9.26 1.28
C THR A 52 5.44 10.49 0.37
N LEU A 53 4.81 10.35 -0.80
CA LEU A 53 4.61 11.47 -1.74
C LEU A 53 3.72 12.59 -1.15
N ALA A 54 2.75 12.22 -0.31
CA ALA A 54 1.91 13.18 0.41
C ALA A 54 2.72 13.92 1.49
N GLN A 55 3.53 13.18 2.25
CA GLN A 55 4.40 13.71 3.30
C GLN A 55 5.43 14.69 2.73
N GLU A 56 6.10 14.32 1.64
CA GLU A 56 7.06 15.18 0.93
C GLU A 56 6.42 16.52 0.54
N LYS A 57 5.22 16.47 -0.06
CA LYS A 57 4.54 17.72 -0.46
C LYS A 57 4.10 18.56 0.73
N ILE A 58 3.70 17.93 1.83
CA ILE A 58 3.41 18.65 3.08
C ILE A 58 4.66 19.37 3.59
N GLU A 59 5.81 18.73 3.55
CA GLU A 59 7.08 19.32 4.00
C GLU A 59 7.52 20.47 3.09
N ASP A 60 7.38 20.31 1.78
CA ASP A 60 7.62 21.39 0.81
C ASP A 60 6.72 22.60 1.09
N LEU A 61 5.40 22.40 1.21
CA LEU A 61 4.45 23.47 1.48
C LEU A 61 4.70 24.13 2.85
N LYS A 62 5.13 23.36 3.84
CA LYS A 62 5.54 23.93 5.15
C LYS A 62 6.76 24.81 5.01
N ASN A 63 7.77 24.39 4.25
CA ASN A 63 8.96 25.19 4.01
C ASN A 63 8.62 26.47 3.23
N ASP A 64 7.76 26.38 2.22
CA ASP A 64 7.28 27.54 1.47
C ASP A 64 6.50 28.53 2.36
N ALA A 65 5.69 28.02 3.28
CA ALA A 65 4.94 28.83 4.25
C ALA A 65 5.84 29.57 5.26
N LEU A 66 7.10 29.19 5.43
CA LEU A 66 8.08 29.94 6.23
C LEU A 66 8.64 31.15 5.46
N LEU A 67 8.58 31.13 4.13
CA LEU A 67 9.17 32.15 3.26
C LEU A 67 8.13 33.11 2.67
N ALA A 68 6.90 32.63 2.44
CA ALA A 68 5.83 33.40 1.81
C ALA A 68 4.45 33.02 2.33
N THR A 69 3.46 33.90 2.12
CA THR A 69 2.08 33.60 2.46
C THR A 69 1.40 32.73 1.43
N LEU A 70 1.11 31.49 1.82
CA LEU A 70 0.36 30.56 1.01
C LEU A 70 -1.14 30.90 0.99
N THR A 71 -1.73 30.80 -0.18
CA THR A 71 -3.13 31.10 -0.47
C THR A 71 -3.75 30.01 -1.34
N THR A 72 -5.05 30.11 -1.60
CA THR A 72 -5.74 29.21 -2.54
C THR A 72 -5.20 29.27 -3.97
N ALA A 73 -4.47 30.33 -4.34
CA ALA A 73 -3.81 30.43 -5.64
C ALA A 73 -2.62 29.47 -5.78
N ASP A 74 -2.07 28.99 -4.66
CA ASP A 74 -0.95 28.06 -4.62
C ASP A 74 -1.41 26.59 -4.62
N ASN A 75 -2.73 26.34 -4.69
CA ASN A 75 -3.30 25.01 -4.89
C ASN A 75 -2.86 24.42 -6.22
N GLY A 76 -2.77 23.11 -6.28
CA GLY A 76 -2.31 22.47 -7.49
C GLY A 76 -2.49 20.97 -7.52
N THR A 77 -2.10 20.41 -8.66
CA THR A 77 -2.10 18.99 -8.92
C THR A 77 -0.92 18.62 -9.80
N ASP A 78 -0.35 17.44 -9.56
CA ASP A 78 0.68 16.84 -10.38
C ASP A 78 0.46 15.33 -10.55
N THR A 79 1.06 14.80 -11.61
CA THR A 79 1.07 13.36 -11.92
C THR A 79 2.51 12.85 -11.77
N LEU A 80 2.67 11.81 -10.98
CA LEU A 80 3.97 11.36 -10.46
C LEU A 80 4.21 9.87 -10.74
N GLN A 81 5.48 9.55 -10.98
CA GLN A 81 5.97 8.18 -10.94
C GLN A 81 6.21 7.72 -9.49
N LYS A 82 6.57 6.44 -9.32
CA LYS A 82 6.87 5.85 -8.00
C LYS A 82 8.04 6.53 -7.28
N ASP A 83 8.96 7.15 -8.01
CA ASP A 83 10.13 7.86 -7.50
C ASP A 83 9.86 9.34 -7.20
N GLY A 84 8.62 9.80 -7.34
CA GLY A 84 8.24 11.21 -7.15
C GLY A 84 8.55 12.12 -8.34
N SER A 85 9.08 11.60 -9.45
CA SER A 85 9.30 12.41 -10.65
C SER A 85 7.98 12.73 -11.37
N ALA A 86 7.84 13.98 -11.82
CA ALA A 86 6.68 14.42 -12.57
C ALA A 86 6.63 13.81 -13.98
N ASN A 87 5.50 13.20 -14.34
CA ASN A 87 5.31 12.56 -15.64
C ASN A 87 3.81 12.48 -15.97
N ALA A 88 3.44 12.88 -17.19
CA ALA A 88 2.04 12.86 -17.65
C ALA A 88 1.40 11.45 -17.66
N SER A 89 2.21 10.40 -17.71
CA SER A 89 1.77 9.00 -17.57
C SER A 89 2.11 8.42 -16.19
N GLY A 90 2.24 9.28 -15.19
CA GLY A 90 2.50 8.92 -13.80
C GLY A 90 1.41 8.01 -13.23
N MET A 91 1.80 7.16 -12.28
CA MET A 91 0.89 6.22 -11.61
C MET A 91 0.09 6.87 -10.49
N PHE A 92 0.59 7.99 -9.95
CA PHE A 92 -0.02 8.71 -8.85
C PHE A 92 -0.46 10.09 -9.32
N THR A 93 -1.65 10.51 -8.89
CA THR A 93 -2.09 11.90 -9.00
C THR A 93 -2.09 12.48 -7.61
N ARG A 94 -1.31 13.54 -7.39
CA ARG A 94 -1.28 14.26 -6.12
C ARG A 94 -1.96 15.62 -6.31
N THR A 95 -2.76 15.99 -5.34
CA THR A 95 -3.47 17.27 -5.28
C THR A 95 -3.29 17.86 -3.90
N TRP A 96 -3.07 19.17 -3.83
CA TRP A 96 -3.00 19.89 -2.57
C TRP A 96 -3.92 21.09 -2.56
N THR A 97 -4.53 21.31 -1.41
CA THR A 97 -5.44 22.43 -1.17
C THR A 97 -5.05 23.12 0.13
N ILE A 98 -4.87 24.42 0.03
CA ILE A 98 -4.67 25.37 1.12
C ILE A 98 -6.00 26.06 1.35
N ASP A 99 -6.47 26.05 2.59
CA ASP A 99 -7.68 26.74 3.01
C ASP A 99 -7.49 28.27 3.03
N ASP A 100 -8.57 29.02 2.80
CA ASP A 100 -8.57 30.50 2.82
C ASP A 100 -8.79 31.10 4.22
N GLY A 101 -8.89 30.24 5.24
CA GLY A 101 -9.15 30.61 6.62
C GLY A 101 -8.13 31.56 7.26
N ILE A 102 -8.53 32.12 8.40
CA ILE A 102 -7.65 32.93 9.25
C ILE A 102 -6.69 32.00 9.99
N SER A 103 -5.40 32.36 10.01
CA SER A 103 -4.30 31.60 10.62
C SER A 103 -4.69 30.96 11.99
N PRO A 104 -4.44 29.65 12.21
CA PRO A 104 -3.76 28.71 11.31
C PRO A 104 -4.60 28.30 10.09
N LYS A 105 -3.93 28.17 8.94
CA LYS A 105 -4.54 27.63 7.71
C LYS A 105 -4.37 26.11 7.65
N GLU A 106 -5.37 25.40 7.14
CA GLU A 106 -5.27 23.96 6.86
C GLU A 106 -4.70 23.73 5.45
N ILE A 107 -3.76 22.79 5.35
CA ILE A 107 -3.30 22.22 4.09
C ILE A 107 -3.72 20.76 4.08
N ALA A 108 -4.41 20.34 3.01
CA ALA A 108 -4.69 18.96 2.72
C ALA A 108 -3.92 18.53 1.46
N VAL A 109 -3.21 17.41 1.55
CA VAL A 109 -2.57 16.76 0.40
C VAL A 109 -3.19 15.39 0.22
N THR A 110 -3.71 15.12 -0.97
CA THR A 110 -4.32 13.84 -1.35
C THR A 110 -3.55 13.25 -2.51
N VAL A 111 -3.14 11.99 -2.38
CA VAL A 111 -2.46 11.23 -3.44
C VAL A 111 -3.33 10.04 -3.80
N SER A 112 -3.76 9.97 -5.06
CA SER A 112 -4.59 8.90 -5.60
C SER A 112 -3.87 8.10 -6.69
N TRP A 113 -4.32 6.87 -6.93
CA TRP A 113 -3.84 5.99 -7.99
C TRP A 113 -4.97 5.11 -8.54
N ASP A 114 -4.73 4.45 -9.67
CA ASP A 114 -5.68 3.49 -10.23
C ASP A 114 -5.56 2.11 -9.56
N GLY A 115 -6.70 1.56 -9.13
CA GLY A 115 -6.78 0.25 -8.48
C GLY A 115 -8.19 -0.12 -8.03
N VAL A 116 -8.29 -1.23 -7.30
CA VAL A 116 -9.58 -1.73 -6.76
C VAL A 116 -9.71 -1.32 -5.30
N GLY A 117 -10.86 -0.74 -4.92
CA GLY A 117 -11.16 -0.25 -3.56
C GLY A 117 -10.79 1.21 -3.36
N THR A 118 -10.56 1.64 -2.12
CA THR A 118 -10.07 3.00 -1.81
C THR A 118 -8.63 3.15 -2.30
N THR A 119 -8.39 4.03 -3.26
CA THR A 119 -7.07 4.19 -3.90
C THR A 119 -6.48 5.57 -3.71
N ASP A 120 -6.72 6.14 -2.53
CA ASP A 120 -6.16 7.41 -2.12
C ASP A 120 -5.57 7.34 -0.70
N VAL A 121 -4.66 8.28 -0.44
CA VAL A 121 -4.13 8.65 0.87
C VAL A 121 -4.25 10.15 1.00
N SER A 122 -4.90 10.63 2.06
CA SER A 122 -5.00 12.05 2.37
C SER A 122 -4.33 12.36 3.70
N LEU A 123 -3.43 13.33 3.70
CA LEU A 123 -2.80 13.89 4.89
C LEU A 123 -3.22 15.35 5.04
N LYS A 124 -3.38 15.79 6.29
CA LYS A 124 -3.75 17.17 6.62
C LYS A 124 -2.78 17.74 7.65
N THR A 125 -2.51 19.02 7.54
CA THR A 125 -1.67 19.73 8.50
C THR A 125 -2.10 21.19 8.63
N LEU A 126 -1.68 21.82 9.72
CA LEU A 126 -1.89 23.24 9.95
C LEU A 126 -0.59 23.99 9.71
N ILE A 127 -0.67 25.14 9.07
CA ILE A 127 0.43 26.10 8.94
C ILE A 127 0.06 27.40 9.63
N ASN A 128 1.02 27.95 10.36
CA ASN A 128 0.95 29.31 10.89
C ASN A 128 1.68 30.21 9.91
N ASN A 129 0.90 30.97 9.17
CA ASN A 129 1.38 31.96 8.24
C ASN A 129 0.58 33.25 8.42
#